data_AF-A0A924DXK7-F1
#
_entry.id   AF-A0A924DXK7-F1
#
_cell.length_a   1.000
_cell.length_b   1.000
_cell.length_c   1.000
_cell.angle_alpha   90.00
_cell.angle_beta   90.00
_cell.angle_gamma   90.00
#
_symmetry.space_group_name_H-M   'P 1'
#
loop_
_entity.id
_entity.type
_entity.pdbx_description
1 polymer ?
#
loop_
_entity_poly.entity_id
_entity_poly.type
_entity_poly.pdbx_seq_one_letter_code
_entity_poly.pdbx_strand_id
1 'polypeptide(L)'
;ILRRELREDPRLASRFSGSEELNLEGHIIPLGLRQGALQRGRTLLVGDAAGVANPITGEGVSYGMATGLAAAQAVDKAIAQKSTAPLQGYDALTKHELARKFRKMEYANSFLKHPEFTNYFFKLALRKPEVKARMQSFLRSPRQRGPRTGLLDMAKWVLLP
;
A
#
# COMPACT_ATOMS: atom_id res chain seq x y z
N ILE A 1 -22.83 -4.95 4.63
CA ILE A 1 -21.91 -5.38 5.72
C ILE A 1 -21.60 -4.20 6.64
N LEU A 2 -20.97 -3.11 6.17
CA LEU A 2 -20.59 -1.97 7.04
C LEU A 2 -21.75 -1.33 7.83
N ARG A 3 -22.90 -1.07 7.18
CA ARG A 3 -24.10 -0.53 7.85
C ARG A 3 -24.65 -1.42 8.97
N ARG A 4 -24.44 -2.73 8.84
CA ARG A 4 -24.87 -3.72 9.83
C ARG A 4 -23.95 -3.68 11.04
N GLU A 5 -22.64 -3.72 10.81
CA GLU A 5 -21.61 -3.62 11.86
C GLU A 5 -21.69 -2.31 12.65
N LEU A 6 -21.96 -1.18 11.99
CA LEU A 6 -22.15 0.13 12.65
C LEU A 6 -23.33 0.14 13.64
N ARG A 7 -24.35 -0.70 13.42
CA ARG A 7 -25.52 -0.82 14.30
C ARG A 7 -25.39 -1.93 15.34
N GLU A 8 -24.74 -3.04 14.98
CA GLU A 8 -24.68 -4.25 15.80
C GLU A 8 -23.46 -4.31 16.73
N ASP A 9 -22.32 -3.68 16.38
CA ASP A 9 -21.14 -3.66 17.27
C ASP A 9 -21.27 -2.51 18.30
N PRO A 10 -21.36 -2.79 19.60
CA PRO A 10 -21.52 -1.77 20.65
C PRO A 10 -20.39 -0.72 20.67
N ARG A 11 -19.18 -1.09 20.23
CA ARG A 11 -18.01 -0.19 20.17
C ARG A 11 -18.13 0.82 19.04
N LEU A 12 -18.81 0.43 17.95
CA LEU A 12 -19.04 1.29 16.81
C LEU A 12 -20.32 2.11 17.01
N ALA A 13 -21.41 1.48 17.45
CA ALA A 13 -22.70 2.14 17.64
C ALA A 13 -22.63 3.34 18.60
N SER A 14 -21.90 3.21 19.70
CA SER A 14 -21.68 4.31 20.64
C SER A 14 -20.87 5.46 20.03
N ARG A 15 -19.79 5.13 19.29
CA ARG A 15 -18.88 6.11 18.66
C ARG A 15 -19.55 6.94 17.56
N PHE A 16 -20.56 6.39 16.89
CA PHE A 16 -21.30 7.05 15.82
C PHE A 16 -22.72 7.50 16.25
N SER A 17 -23.03 7.50 17.55
CA SER A 17 -24.32 7.99 18.03
C SER A 17 -24.52 9.48 17.69
N GLY A 18 -25.69 9.83 17.13
CA GLY A 18 -26.00 11.19 16.69
C GLY A 18 -25.28 11.66 15.42
N SER A 19 -24.58 10.76 14.71
CA SER A 19 -23.95 11.09 13.42
C SER A 19 -24.97 11.05 12.29
N GLU A 20 -24.85 11.98 11.34
CA GLU A 20 -25.62 11.93 10.09
C GLU A 20 -24.98 10.94 9.11
N GLU A 21 -25.79 10.08 8.51
CA GLU A 21 -25.32 9.19 7.45
C GLU A 21 -25.25 9.95 6.13
N LEU A 22 -24.03 10.20 5.65
CA LEU A 22 -23.81 10.73 4.31
C LEU A 22 -23.93 9.61 3.28
N ASN A 23 -24.64 9.87 2.18
CA ASN A 23 -24.74 8.92 1.07
C ASN A 23 -23.50 9.03 0.16
N LEU A 24 -22.41 8.40 0.59
CA LEU A 24 -21.14 8.35 -0.13
C LEU A 24 -21.00 7.01 -0.86
N GLU A 25 -20.68 7.06 -2.15
CA GLU A 25 -20.35 5.88 -2.94
C GLU A 25 -18.84 5.65 -2.98
N GLY A 26 -18.43 4.40 -2.76
CA GLY A 26 -17.04 3.99 -2.92
C GLY A 26 -16.75 3.53 -4.35
N HIS A 27 -15.57 3.85 -4.86
CA HIS A 27 -15.09 3.36 -6.14
C HIS A 27 -14.00 2.28 -5.99
N ILE A 28 -13.80 1.51 -7.06
CA ILE A 28 -12.74 0.50 -7.11
C ILE A 28 -11.39 1.20 -7.13
N ILE A 29 -10.56 0.87 -6.14
CA ILE A 29 -9.17 1.32 -6.09
C ILE A 29 -8.32 0.25 -6.77
N PRO A 30 -7.59 0.57 -7.86
CA PRO A 30 -6.70 -0.38 -8.51
C PRO A 30 -5.50 -0.66 -7.59
N LEU A 31 -5.45 -1.89 -7.09
CA LEU A 31 -4.44 -2.35 -6.14
C LEU A 31 -3.22 -2.91 -6.88
N GLY A 32 -2.05 -2.34 -6.62
CA GLY A 32 -0.79 -2.83 -7.18
C GLY A 32 -0.40 -2.20 -8.52
N LEU A 33 0.91 -1.98 -8.69
CA LEU A 33 1.48 -1.26 -9.81
C LEU A 33 1.02 -1.84 -11.15
N ARG A 34 0.52 -0.97 -12.04
CA ARG A 34 0.12 -1.36 -13.39
C ARG A 34 1.30 -2.03 -14.13
N GLN A 35 1.04 -3.20 -14.73
CA GLN A 35 2.06 -3.94 -15.47
C GLN A 35 2.36 -3.34 -16.87
N GLY A 36 1.37 -2.66 -17.47
CA GLY A 36 1.52 -1.98 -18.76
C GLY A 36 2.37 -0.70 -18.70
N ALA A 37 2.55 -0.05 -19.85
CA ALA A 37 3.30 1.22 -19.92
C ALA A 37 2.61 2.32 -19.09
N LEU A 38 3.40 3.07 -18.32
CA LEU A 38 2.94 4.29 -17.63
C LEU A 38 3.11 5.55 -18.49
N GLN A 39 3.70 5.41 -19.67
CA GLN A 39 3.93 6.50 -20.62
C GLN A 39 3.64 6.07 -22.05
N ARG A 40 3.10 6.99 -22.86
CA ARG A 40 3.03 6.86 -24.31
C ARG A 40 3.05 8.24 -24.97
N GLY A 41 4.06 8.52 -25.79
CA GLY A 41 4.22 9.82 -26.44
C GLY A 41 4.25 10.97 -25.43
N ARG A 42 3.22 11.82 -25.45
CA ARG A 42 3.04 12.97 -24.55
C ARG A 42 2.09 12.70 -23.38
N THR A 43 1.76 11.43 -23.12
CA THR A 43 0.82 11.01 -22.07
C THR A 43 1.55 10.25 -20.97
N LEU A 44 1.25 10.58 -19.71
CA LEU A 44 1.76 9.92 -18.51
C LEU A 44 0.60 9.48 -17.61
N LEU A 45 0.73 8.32 -16.96
CA LEU A 45 -0.21 7.83 -15.95
C LEU A 45 0.37 8.04 -14.55
N VAL A 46 -0.43 8.60 -13.64
CA VAL A 46 -0.09 8.86 -12.24
C VAL A 46 -1.23 8.43 -11.31
N GLY A 47 -0.98 8.30 -10.02
CA GLY A 47 -2.02 7.96 -9.03
C GLY A 47 -2.73 6.65 -9.35
N ASP A 48 -4.05 6.64 -9.16
CA ASP A 48 -4.86 5.44 -9.41
C ASP A 48 -4.77 4.98 -10.87
N ALA A 49 -4.57 5.88 -11.83
CA ALA A 49 -4.36 5.50 -13.23
C ALA A 49 -3.08 4.68 -13.45
N ALA A 50 -2.07 4.86 -12.57
CA ALA A 50 -0.85 4.07 -12.53
C ALA A 50 -0.97 2.81 -11.63
N GLY A 51 -2.10 2.62 -10.93
CA GLY A 51 -2.35 1.46 -10.05
C GLY A 51 -1.56 1.50 -8.74
N VAL A 52 -1.13 2.66 -8.26
CA VAL A 52 -0.13 2.71 -7.18
C VAL A 52 -0.71 2.63 -5.76
N ALA A 53 -1.92 2.10 -5.59
CA ALA A 53 -2.52 1.93 -4.28
C ALA A 53 -2.05 0.65 -3.57
N ASN A 54 -1.76 0.75 -2.28
CA ASN A 54 -1.34 -0.36 -1.45
C ASN A 54 -2.52 -1.03 -0.71
N PRO A 55 -2.79 -2.34 -0.92
CA PRO A 55 -3.87 -3.05 -0.26
C PRO A 55 -3.69 -3.29 1.25
N ILE A 56 -2.45 -3.27 1.75
CA ILE A 56 -2.17 -3.63 3.16
C ILE A 56 -2.20 -2.39 4.05
N THR A 57 -1.54 -1.31 3.65
CA THR A 57 -1.50 -0.08 4.47
C THR A 57 -2.67 0.86 4.19
N GLY A 58 -3.40 0.65 3.09
CA GLY A 58 -4.39 1.63 2.60
C GLY A 58 -3.75 2.91 2.06
N GLU A 59 -2.43 2.97 1.92
CA GLU A 59 -1.74 4.13 1.36
C GLU A 59 -1.91 4.12 -0.17
N GLY A 60 -2.75 5.01 -0.69
CA GLY A 60 -2.83 5.35 -2.12
C GLY A 60 -2.28 6.75 -2.39
N VAL A 61 -2.63 7.71 -1.54
CA VAL A 61 -2.28 9.14 -1.71
C VAL A 61 -0.77 9.37 -1.76
N SER A 62 0.00 8.76 -0.84
CA SER A 62 1.46 8.92 -0.80
C SER A 62 2.13 8.46 -2.10
N TYR A 63 1.68 7.33 -2.66
CA TYR A 63 2.21 6.84 -3.94
C TYR A 63 1.66 7.63 -5.14
N GLY A 64 0.43 8.13 -5.05
CA GLY A 64 -0.12 9.07 -6.03
C GLY A 64 0.69 10.36 -6.11
N MET A 65 1.07 10.93 -4.96
CA MET A 65 1.98 12.09 -4.92
C MET A 65 3.37 11.76 -5.47
N ALA A 66 3.92 10.59 -5.13
CA ALA A 66 5.23 10.17 -5.63
C ALA A 66 5.25 10.02 -7.17
N THR A 67 4.23 9.39 -7.75
CA THR A 67 4.10 9.29 -9.21
C THR A 67 3.86 10.66 -9.87
N GLY A 68 3.05 11.52 -9.25
CA GLY A 68 2.84 12.90 -9.70
C GLY A 68 4.14 13.71 -9.76
N LEU A 69 4.98 13.62 -8.72
CA LEU A 69 6.27 14.31 -8.67
C LEU A 69 7.23 13.79 -9.75
N ALA A 70 7.33 12.48 -9.92
CA ALA A 70 8.16 11.88 -10.95
C ALA A 70 7.71 12.28 -12.37
N ALA A 71 6.39 12.35 -12.60
CA ALA A 71 5.83 12.82 -13.86
C ALA A 71 6.16 14.29 -14.11
N ALA A 72 5.99 15.15 -13.10
CA ALA A 72 6.32 16.57 -13.19
C ALA A 72 7.79 16.80 -13.56
N GLN A 73 8.72 16.07 -12.93
CA GLN A 73 10.15 16.14 -13.25
C GLN A 73 10.47 15.69 -14.68
N ALA A 74 9.78 14.67 -15.19
CA ALA A 74 9.95 14.22 -16.57
C ALA A 74 9.41 15.26 -17.58
N VAL A 75 8.26 15.87 -17.27
CA VAL A 75 7.66 16.94 -18.08
C VAL A 75 8.53 18.18 -18.12
N ASP A 76 9.06 18.63 -16.97
CA ASP A 76 9.96 19.79 -16.89
C ASP A 76 11.19 19.63 -17.80
N LYS A 77 11.85 18.48 -17.73
CA LYS A 77 12.97 18.14 -18.62
C LYS A 77 12.57 18.09 -20.09
N ALA A 78 11.39 17.53 -20.39
CA ALA A 78 10.88 17.45 -21.76
C ALA A 78 10.63 18.83 -22.37
N ILE A 79 10.09 19.76 -21.57
CA ILE A 79 9.87 21.15 -21.97
C ILE A 79 11.21 21.85 -22.22
N ALA A 80 12.14 21.77 -21.27
CA ALA A 80 13.46 22.39 -21.39
C ALA A 80 14.23 21.91 -22.64
N GLN A 81 14.12 20.63 -22.97
CA GLN A 81 14.80 20.01 -24.12
C GLN A 81 14.00 20.08 -25.43
N LYS A 82 12.76 20.60 -25.39
CA LYS A 82 11.81 20.57 -26.53
C LYS A 82 11.67 19.17 -27.15
N SER A 83 11.74 18.12 -26.33
CA SER A 83 11.80 16.72 -26.76
C SER A 83 10.97 15.83 -25.83
N THR A 84 10.36 14.78 -26.36
CA THR A 84 9.65 13.77 -25.57
C THR A 84 10.57 12.69 -24.99
N ALA A 85 11.86 12.70 -25.32
CA ALA A 85 12.82 11.71 -24.82
C ALA A 85 12.84 11.60 -23.28
N PRO A 86 12.79 12.70 -22.49
CA PRO A 86 12.75 12.61 -21.03
C PRO A 86 11.51 11.91 -20.48
N LEU A 87 10.39 11.93 -21.21
CA LEU A 87 9.16 11.24 -20.80
C LEU A 87 9.32 9.71 -20.82
N GLN A 88 10.16 9.18 -21.71
CA GLN A 88 10.42 7.74 -21.78
C GLN A 88 11.11 7.23 -20.50
N GLY A 89 11.91 8.08 -19.86
CA GLY A 89 12.56 7.77 -18.58
C GLY A 89 11.59 7.63 -17.41
N TYR A 90 10.39 8.22 -17.49
CA TYR A 90 9.38 8.15 -16.44
C TYR A 90 8.95 6.70 -16.15
N ASP A 91 8.68 5.90 -17.20
CA ASP A 91 8.18 4.53 -17.03
C ASP A 91 9.21 3.67 -16.29
N ALA A 92 10.48 3.72 -16.73
CA ALA A 92 11.56 2.94 -16.14
C ALA A 92 11.86 3.36 -14.69
N LEU A 93 11.99 4.66 -14.42
CA LEU A 93 12.30 5.17 -13.08
C LEU A 93 11.18 4.87 -12.09
N THR A 94 9.94 5.15 -12.48
CA THR A 94 8.76 4.97 -11.64
C THR A 94 8.53 3.50 -11.35
N LYS A 95 8.59 2.63 -12.36
CA LYS A 95 8.48 1.18 -12.16
C LYS A 95 9.63 0.64 -11.31
N HIS A 96 10.86 1.07 -11.53
CA HIS A 96 11.99 0.56 -10.74
C HIS A 96 11.87 0.94 -9.25
N GLU A 97 11.47 2.17 -8.95
CA GLU A 97 11.30 2.62 -7.57
C GLU A 97 10.09 1.97 -6.90
N LEU A 98 8.95 1.96 -7.57
CA LEU A 98 7.72 1.40 -7.03
C LEU A 98 7.76 -0.11 -6.98
N ALA A 99 8.25 -0.81 -8.01
CA ALA A 99 8.29 -2.28 -8.00
C ALA A 99 9.16 -2.84 -6.87
N ARG A 100 10.24 -2.18 -6.45
CA ARG A 100 10.97 -2.62 -5.23
C ARG A 100 10.12 -2.54 -3.97
N LYS A 101 9.31 -1.48 -3.83
CA LYS A 101 8.41 -1.29 -2.69
C LYS A 101 7.22 -2.25 -2.77
N PHE A 102 6.61 -2.39 -3.95
CA PHE A 102 5.46 -3.25 -4.22
C PHE A 102 5.78 -4.74 -4.16
N ARG A 103 6.91 -5.23 -4.69
CA ARG A 103 7.27 -6.67 -4.62
C ARG A 103 7.28 -7.20 -3.18
N LYS A 104 7.88 -6.44 -2.25
CA LYS A 104 7.88 -6.80 -0.81
C LYS A 104 6.47 -6.89 -0.23
N MET A 105 5.56 -6.06 -0.74
CA MET A 105 4.17 -6.00 -0.28
C MET A 105 3.29 -7.01 -0.99
N GLU A 106 3.61 -7.40 -2.22
CA GLU A 106 2.96 -8.49 -2.96
C GLU A 106 3.19 -9.83 -2.27
N TYR A 107 4.41 -10.09 -1.77
CA TYR A 107 4.67 -11.24 -0.89
C TYR A 107 3.82 -11.20 0.36
N ALA A 108 3.69 -10.02 0.98
CA ALA A 108 2.89 -9.85 2.18
C ALA A 108 1.38 -10.04 1.91
N ASN A 109 0.89 -9.54 0.78
CA ASN A 109 -0.49 -9.66 0.35
C ASN A 109 -0.81 -11.13 -0.01
N SER A 110 0.11 -11.82 -0.69
CA SER A 110 0.02 -13.24 -0.97
C SER A 110 -0.09 -14.06 0.31
N PHE A 111 0.74 -13.77 1.32
CA PHE A 111 0.67 -14.41 2.64
C PHE A 111 -0.68 -14.19 3.36
N LEU A 112 -1.24 -12.98 3.28
CA LEU A 112 -2.56 -12.66 3.86
C LEU A 112 -3.74 -13.27 3.11
N LYS A 113 -3.60 -13.54 1.81
CA LYS A 113 -4.63 -14.18 0.96
C LYS A 113 -4.76 -15.69 1.18
N HIS A 114 -3.89 -16.30 1.98
CA HIS A 114 -3.94 -17.73 2.34
C HIS A 114 -4.36 -17.93 3.81
N PRO A 115 -5.63 -17.65 4.17
CA PRO A 115 -6.08 -17.51 5.55
C PRO A 115 -5.82 -18.75 6.43
N GLU A 116 -5.83 -19.95 5.86
CA GLU A 116 -5.50 -21.19 6.59
C GLU A 116 -4.08 -21.16 7.15
N PHE A 117 -3.12 -20.75 6.31
CA PHE A 117 -1.72 -20.64 6.67
C PHE A 117 -1.46 -19.41 7.55
N THR A 118 -2.08 -18.27 7.23
CA THR A 118 -1.93 -17.04 8.00
C THR A 118 -2.47 -17.21 9.42
N ASN A 119 -3.64 -17.84 9.58
CA ASN A 119 -4.24 -18.10 10.89
C ASN A 119 -3.38 -19.05 11.72
N TYR A 120 -2.81 -20.09 11.09
CA TYR A 120 -1.89 -21.00 11.77
C TYR A 120 -0.63 -20.26 12.25
N PHE A 121 -0.02 -19.46 11.37
CA PHE A 121 1.14 -18.63 11.70
C PHE A 121 0.85 -17.66 12.84
N PHE A 122 -0.28 -16.92 12.78
CA PHE A 122 -0.66 -15.99 13.85
C PHE A 122 -0.94 -16.71 15.17
N LYS A 123 -1.59 -17.89 15.15
CA LYS A 123 -1.79 -18.71 16.35
C LYS A 123 -0.47 -19.13 16.98
N LEU A 124 0.52 -19.50 16.18
CA LEU A 124 1.84 -19.89 16.67
C LEU A 124 2.65 -18.69 17.17
N ALA A 125 2.65 -17.59 16.42
CA ALA A 125 3.33 -16.34 16.74
C ALA A 125 2.79 -15.70 18.03
N LEU A 126 1.47 -15.71 18.24
CA LEU A 126 0.84 -15.12 19.43
C LEU A 126 1.02 -15.95 20.71
N ARG A 127 1.49 -17.20 20.61
CA ARG A 127 1.86 -18.03 21.77
C ARG A 127 3.20 -17.63 22.37
N LYS A 128 4.08 -16.96 21.61
CA LYS A 128 5.36 -16.46 22.12
C LYS A 128 5.20 -15.00 22.58
N PRO A 129 5.40 -14.68 23.87
CA PRO A 129 5.21 -13.32 24.39
C PRO A 129 6.13 -12.27 23.72
N GLU A 130 7.35 -12.66 23.33
CA GLU A 130 8.30 -11.78 22.62
C GLU A 130 7.81 -11.39 21.22
N VAL A 131 7.25 -12.36 20.48
CA VAL A 131 6.71 -12.14 19.14
C VAL A 131 5.44 -11.31 19.22
N LYS A 132 4.58 -11.57 20.22
CA LYS A 132 3.39 -10.76 20.49
C LYS A 132 3.76 -9.30 20.80
N ALA A 133 4.75 -9.06 21.67
CA ALA A 133 5.21 -7.72 22.01
C ALA A 133 5.77 -6.95 20.79
N ARG A 134 6.54 -7.64 19.93
CA ARG A 134 7.08 -7.07 18.69
C ARG A 134 6.01 -6.83 17.62
N MET A 135 4.98 -7.67 17.55
CA MET A 135 3.87 -7.47 16.62
C MET A 135 2.99 -6.29 17.06
N GLN A 136 2.78 -6.13 18.37
CA GLN A 136 2.11 -4.96 18.94
C GLN A 136 2.91 -3.66 18.72
N SER A 137 4.24 -3.70 18.79
CA SER A 137 5.07 -2.52 18.47
C SER A 137 5.04 -2.19 16.97
N PHE A 138 4.97 -3.20 16.09
CA PHE A 138 4.81 -3.00 14.64
C PHE A 138 3.46 -2.38 14.27
N LEU A 139 2.38 -2.79 14.97
CA LEU A 139 1.03 -2.25 14.77
C LEU A 139 0.86 -0.84 15.38
N ARG A 140 1.68 -0.47 16.36
CA ARG A 140 1.69 0.88 16.95
C ARG A 140 2.44 1.87 16.05
N SER A 141 1.70 2.41 15.08
CA SER A 141 1.92 3.65 14.32
C SER A 141 3.13 3.74 13.33
N PRO A 142 2.94 4.24 12.09
CA PRO A 142 3.99 4.31 11.04
C PRO A 142 5.17 5.27 11.30
N ARG A 143 5.10 6.12 12.32
CA ARG A 143 6.00 7.27 12.51
C ARG A 143 7.41 6.92 13.03
N GLN A 144 7.65 5.67 13.44
CA GLN A 144 8.93 5.23 14.04
C GLN A 144 9.63 4.10 13.25
N ARG A 145 9.34 3.91 11.95
CA ARG A 145 10.00 2.87 11.16
C ARG A 145 11.48 3.21 10.91
N GLY A 146 12.38 2.44 11.52
CA GLY A 146 13.76 2.29 11.02
C GLY A 146 13.78 1.58 9.65
N PRO A 147 14.85 1.71 8.86
CA PRO A 147 14.85 1.44 7.40
C PRO A 147 14.68 -0.03 6.95
N ARG A 148 14.39 -0.99 7.84
CA ARG A 148 14.59 -2.43 7.55
C ARG A 148 13.49 -3.41 8.03
N THR A 149 12.26 -3.00 8.33
CA THR A 149 11.24 -3.94 8.82
C THR A 149 10.11 -4.17 7.81
N GLY A 150 10.22 -5.24 7.01
CA GLY A 150 9.16 -5.72 6.12
C GLY A 150 8.59 -7.07 6.56
N LEU A 151 7.49 -7.53 5.95
CA LEU A 151 6.85 -8.81 6.27
C LEU A 151 7.78 -10.03 6.06
N LEU A 152 8.75 -9.91 5.15
CA LEU A 152 9.81 -10.91 4.93
C LEU A 152 10.76 -11.06 6.13
N ASP A 153 10.93 -10.01 6.94
CA ASP A 153 11.69 -10.10 8.19
C ASP A 153 10.87 -10.78 9.28
N MET A 154 9.52 -10.67 9.24
CA MET A 154 8.64 -11.42 10.15
C MET A 154 8.76 -12.94 10.00
N ALA A 155 8.95 -13.44 8.78
CA ALA A 155 9.18 -14.86 8.53
C ALA A 155 10.51 -15.34 9.14
N LYS A 156 11.55 -14.49 9.12
CA LYS A 156 12.85 -14.79 9.77
C LYS A 156 12.74 -14.78 11.30
N TRP A 157 11.80 -14.04 11.88
CA TRP A 157 11.58 -13.98 13.34
C TRP A 157 10.94 -15.24 13.94
N VAL A 158 10.35 -16.09 13.10
CA VAL A 158 9.74 -17.36 13.53
C VAL A 158 10.68 -18.55 13.31
N LEU A 159 11.62 -18.44 12.38
CA LEU A 159 12.49 -19.54 11.93
C LEU A 159 13.89 -19.55 12.56
N LEU A 160 14.29 -18.51 13.28
CA LEU A 160 15.55 -18.50 14.03
C LEU A 160 15.26 -18.36 15.53
N PRO A 161 15.89 -19.21 16.38
CA PRO A 161 15.70 -19.18 17.83
C PRO A 161 16.23 -17.90 18.47
#